data_AF-A0ABD2VFX7-F1
#
_entry.id   AF-A0ABD2VFX7-F1
#
_cell.length_a   1.000
_cell.length_b   1.000
_cell.length_c   1.000
_cell.angle_alpha   90.00
_cell.angle_beta   90.00
_cell.angle_gamma   90.00
#
_symmetry.space_group_name_H-M   'P 1'
#
loop_
_entity.id
_entity.type
_entity.pdbx_description
1 polymer ?
#
loop_
_entity_poly.entity_id
_entity_poly.type
_entity_poly.pdbx_seq_one_letter_code
_entity_poly.pdbx_strand_id
1 'polypeptide(L)'
;MADSKEAAQVISITIYPLKSCRGISVPEAALSSTGFRWDRQWIVVNSKGRACTQRVEPSLALVEVELPNEALSEGWEPNPSSFLVIRAPGMDVLKVPLAEPSEVANGVSVWEWSGSALDEGDEASKWFSKYLGKPSRLVVSMKYHSLDLPTLTMLLGTK
;
A
#
# COMPACT_ATOMS: atom_id res chain seq x y z
N MET A 1 32.72 26.48 8.49
CA MET A 1 31.61 25.49 8.54
C MET A 1 30.34 26.29 8.34
N ALA A 2 29.64 26.09 7.22
CA ALA A 2 28.40 26.81 6.96
C ALA A 2 27.34 26.32 7.93
N ASP A 3 26.79 27.24 8.70
CA ASP A 3 25.62 27.06 9.53
C ASP A 3 24.47 26.61 8.61
N SER A 4 24.16 25.31 8.59
CA SER A 4 23.08 24.79 7.76
C SER A 4 21.77 25.20 8.40
N LYS A 5 21.30 26.39 8.04
CA LYS A 5 19.99 26.87 8.46
C LYS A 5 18.94 25.84 8.01
N GLU A 6 18.18 25.30 8.96
CA GLU A 6 17.08 24.39 8.66
C GLU A 6 16.14 25.05 7.65
N ALA A 7 15.97 24.41 6.49
CA ALA A 7 15.21 24.97 5.38
C ALA A 7 13.69 24.74 5.53
N ALA A 8 13.30 23.66 6.22
CA ALA A 8 11.92 23.29 6.49
C ALA A 8 11.83 22.23 7.60
N GLN A 9 10.65 22.10 8.21
CA GLN A 9 10.32 21.05 9.18
C GLN A 9 9.15 20.19 8.65
N VAL A 10 9.27 18.86 8.76
CA VAL A 10 8.20 17.93 8.42
C VAL A 10 7.20 17.87 9.58
N ILE A 11 5.96 18.32 9.34
CA ILE A 11 4.87 18.34 10.33
C ILE A 11 3.98 17.09 10.29
N SER A 12 3.94 16.39 9.17
CA SER A 12 3.14 15.19 8.97
C SER A 12 3.66 14.38 7.79
N ILE A 13 3.60 13.05 7.92
CA ILE A 13 3.85 12.12 6.82
C ILE A 13 2.56 11.36 6.56
N THR A 14 2.15 11.23 5.31
CA THR A 14 0.99 10.44 4.91
C THR A 14 1.38 9.51 3.78
N ILE A 15 1.07 8.22 3.94
CA ILE A 15 1.28 7.21 2.91
C ILE A 15 -0.06 6.60 2.50
N TYR A 16 -0.08 6.02 1.30
CA TYR A 16 -1.25 5.41 0.68
C TYR A 16 -0.92 3.97 0.31
N PRO A 17 -0.92 3.02 1.27
CA PRO A 17 -0.49 1.67 0.99
C PRO A 17 -1.32 1.04 -0.15
N LEU A 18 -2.64 1.24 -0.08
CA LEU A 18 -3.57 0.85 -1.13
C LEU A 18 -3.91 2.05 -2.02
N LYS A 19 -3.60 1.93 -3.32
CA LYS A 19 -3.89 2.96 -4.31
C LYS A 19 -5.37 3.31 -4.34
N SER A 20 -5.65 4.62 -4.44
CA SER A 20 -7.01 5.20 -4.55
C SER A 20 -7.86 5.10 -3.28
N CYS A 21 -7.31 4.58 -2.18
CA CYS A 21 -7.98 4.45 -0.90
C CYS A 21 -7.49 5.52 0.09
N ARG A 22 -8.03 5.49 1.31
CA ARG A 22 -7.67 6.47 2.35
C ARG A 22 -6.19 6.33 2.74
N GLY A 23 -5.48 7.45 2.80
CA GLY A 23 -4.12 7.50 3.30
C GLY A 23 -4.07 7.37 4.82
N ILE A 24 -2.95 6.88 5.33
CA ILE A 24 -2.65 6.80 6.76
C ILE A 24 -1.58 7.82 7.13
N SER A 25 -1.81 8.53 8.24
CA SER A 25 -0.81 9.43 8.82
C SER A 25 0.14 8.63 9.70
N VAL A 26 1.44 8.86 9.55
CA VAL A 26 2.47 8.04 10.18
C VAL A 26 3.52 8.92 10.85
N PRO A 27 4.10 8.49 11.98
CA PRO A 27 5.10 9.26 12.70
C PRO A 27 6.49 9.20 12.05
N GLU A 28 6.73 8.17 11.25
CA GLU A 28 7.96 7.96 10.50
C GLU A 28 7.69 7.12 9.25
N ALA A 29 8.58 7.21 8.27
CA ALA A 29 8.58 6.32 7.13
C ALA A 29 10.00 6.15 6.57
N ALA A 30 10.42 4.89 6.40
CA ALA A 30 11.64 4.57 5.66
C ALA A 30 11.48 4.97 4.17
N LEU A 31 12.48 5.63 3.61
CA LEU A 31 12.52 6.11 2.23
C LEU A 31 13.39 5.19 1.37
N SER A 32 12.76 4.56 0.38
CA SER A 32 13.44 3.79 -0.66
C SER A 32 13.72 4.65 -1.90
N SER A 33 14.48 4.10 -2.85
CA SER A 33 14.65 4.70 -4.19
C SER A 33 13.33 4.91 -4.95
N THR A 34 12.25 4.25 -4.53
CA THR A 34 10.92 4.33 -5.16
C THR A 34 9.89 5.11 -4.35
N GLY A 35 10.29 5.72 -3.22
CA GLY A 35 9.40 6.42 -2.30
C GLY A 35 9.32 5.76 -0.93
N PHE A 36 8.34 6.16 -0.13
CA PHE A 36 8.18 5.62 1.23
C PHE A 36 7.87 4.13 1.22
N ARG A 37 8.37 3.46 2.26
CA ARG A 37 8.10 2.06 2.53
C ARG A 37 6.60 1.84 2.55
N TRP A 38 6.14 0.82 1.85
CA TRP A 38 4.73 0.44 1.69
C TRP A 38 3.83 1.42 0.94
N ASP A 39 4.32 2.58 0.48
CA ASP A 39 3.48 3.50 -0.29
C ASP A 39 3.12 2.92 -1.66
N ARG A 40 1.82 2.93 -1.99
CA ARG A 40 1.23 2.50 -3.27
C ARG A 40 1.62 1.10 -3.72
N GLN A 41 1.85 0.18 -2.78
CA GLN A 41 2.22 -1.20 -3.11
C GLN A 41 1.02 -2.02 -3.58
N TRP A 42 -0.18 -1.72 -3.08
CA TRP A 42 -1.39 -2.44 -3.45
C TRP A 42 -2.27 -1.65 -4.41
N ILE A 43 -2.95 -2.37 -5.29
CA ILE A 43 -3.88 -1.82 -6.27
C ILE A 43 -5.07 -2.76 -6.42
N VAL A 44 -6.27 -2.21 -6.45
CA VAL A 44 -7.48 -2.96 -6.86
C VAL A 44 -7.57 -2.91 -8.38
N VAL A 45 -7.76 -4.06 -9.02
CA VAL A 45 -7.93 -4.19 -10.47
C VAL A 45 -9.27 -4.84 -10.80
N ASN A 46 -9.86 -4.48 -11.93
CA ASN A 46 -11.08 -5.14 -12.41
C ASN A 46 -10.78 -6.44 -13.18
N SER A 47 -11.83 -7.10 -13.68
CA SER A 47 -11.72 -8.33 -14.49
C SER A 47 -10.87 -8.23 -15.76
N LYS A 48 -10.53 -7.01 -16.22
CA LYS A 48 -9.65 -6.76 -17.37
C LYS A 48 -8.22 -6.42 -16.94
N GLY A 49 -7.88 -6.60 -15.66
CA GLY A 49 -6.57 -6.24 -15.11
C GLY A 49 -6.33 -4.73 -15.00
N ARG A 50 -7.35 -3.89 -15.20
CA ARG A 50 -7.19 -2.42 -15.15
C ARG A 50 -7.39 -1.91 -13.73
N ALA A 51 -6.50 -1.01 -13.29
CA ALA A 51 -6.61 -0.37 -12.00
C ALA A 51 -7.96 0.35 -11.81
N CYS A 52 -8.65 0.00 -10.72
CA CYS A 52 -9.77 0.77 -10.20
C CYS A 52 -9.22 2.05 -9.56
N THR A 53 -9.79 3.20 -9.95
CA THR A 53 -9.35 4.50 -9.45
C THR A 53 -10.49 5.25 -8.81
N GLN A 54 -10.20 6.12 -7.83
CA GLN A 54 -11.21 6.92 -7.12
C GLN A 54 -12.04 7.80 -8.06
N ARG A 55 -11.50 8.20 -9.23
CA ARG A 55 -12.23 8.96 -10.26
C ARG A 55 -13.39 8.17 -10.87
N VAL A 56 -13.27 6.84 -10.91
CA VAL A 56 -14.27 5.93 -11.48
C VAL A 56 -15.08 5.26 -10.37
N GLU A 57 -14.43 4.94 -9.25
CA GLU A 57 -15.02 4.32 -8.06
C GLU A 57 -14.81 5.22 -6.83
N PRO A 58 -15.61 6.28 -6.62
CA PRO A 58 -15.43 7.21 -5.50
C PRO A 58 -15.54 6.55 -4.13
N SER A 59 -16.25 5.43 -4.01
CA SER A 59 -16.37 4.64 -2.78
C SER A 59 -15.03 4.11 -2.26
N LEU A 60 -13.99 4.01 -3.11
CA LEU A 60 -12.64 3.66 -2.65
C LEU A 60 -12.10 4.67 -1.64
N ALA A 61 -12.58 5.91 -1.65
CA ALA A 61 -12.22 6.93 -0.64
C ALA A 61 -12.56 6.53 0.80
N LEU A 62 -13.57 5.66 0.96
CA LEU A 62 -14.07 5.20 2.25
C LEU A 62 -13.39 3.91 2.71
N VAL A 63 -12.50 3.34 1.88
CA VAL A 63 -11.70 2.18 2.25
C VAL A 63 -10.55 2.67 3.12
N GLU A 64 -10.57 2.23 4.37
CA GLU A 64 -9.54 2.51 5.36
C GLU A 64 -8.54 1.36 5.40
N VAL A 65 -7.28 1.72 5.64
CA VAL A 65 -6.14 0.81 5.62
C VAL A 65 -5.36 1.01 6.90
N GLU A 66 -4.79 -0.05 7.43
CA GLU A 66 -3.90 -0.02 8.59
C GLU A 66 -2.76 -1.02 8.38
N LEU A 67 -1.55 -0.61 8.78
CA LEU A 67 -0.34 -1.42 8.80
C LEU A 67 0.17 -1.53 10.24
N PRO A 68 0.93 -2.58 10.59
CA PRO A 68 1.65 -2.62 11.86
C PRO A 68 2.52 -1.37 12.03
N ASN A 69 2.61 -0.82 13.24
CA ASN A 69 3.34 0.43 13.49
C ASN A 69 4.81 0.32 13.08
N GLU A 70 5.43 -0.82 13.37
CA GLU A 70 6.83 -1.10 13.07
C GLU A 70 7.06 -1.37 11.58
N ALA A 71 6.00 -1.59 10.80
CA ALA A 71 6.14 -1.92 9.38
C ALA A 71 6.81 -0.81 8.57
N LEU A 72 6.74 0.44 9.03
CA LEU A 72 7.30 1.60 8.33
C LEU A 72 8.76 1.86 8.69
N SER A 73 9.25 1.24 9.75
CA SER A 73 10.64 1.36 10.19
C SER A 73 11.58 0.63 9.22
N GLU A 74 12.81 1.12 9.13
CA GLU A 74 13.86 0.49 8.33
C GLU A 74 14.25 -0.88 8.91
N GLY A 75 14.45 -1.89 8.04
CA GLY A 75 14.88 -3.23 8.44
C GLY A 75 13.83 -4.11 9.14
N TRP A 76 12.62 -3.60 9.38
CA TRP A 76 11.51 -4.45 9.84
C TRP A 76 11.15 -5.49 8.78
N GLU A 77 10.82 -6.71 9.16
CA GLU A 77 10.36 -7.75 8.24
C GLU A 77 9.01 -8.29 8.68
N PRO A 78 8.08 -8.56 7.74
CA PRO A 78 6.82 -9.21 8.05
C PRO A 78 7.04 -10.57 8.73
N ASN A 79 6.19 -10.86 9.71
CA ASN A 79 6.07 -12.18 10.32
C ASN A 79 4.67 -12.78 10.02
N PRO A 80 4.40 -14.05 10.33
CA PRO A 80 3.10 -14.68 10.05
C PRO A 80 1.89 -14.00 10.71
N SER A 81 2.10 -13.11 11.68
CA SER A 81 1.04 -12.30 12.32
C SER A 81 0.95 -10.87 11.79
N SER A 82 1.71 -10.54 10.75
CA SER A 82 1.75 -9.21 10.14
C SER A 82 0.73 -9.12 9.02
N PHE A 83 -0.21 -8.18 9.12
CA PHE A 83 -1.30 -8.03 8.17
C PHE A 83 -1.48 -6.58 7.74
N LEU A 84 -1.81 -6.39 6.46
CA LEU A 84 -2.53 -5.21 6.00
C LEU A 84 -4.00 -5.38 6.38
N VAL A 85 -4.53 -4.48 7.20
CA VAL A 85 -5.92 -4.51 7.64
C VAL A 85 -6.73 -3.52 6.80
N ILE A 86 -7.83 -3.98 6.22
CA ILE A 86 -8.69 -3.19 5.33
C ILE A 86 -10.12 -3.17 5.88
N ARG A 87 -10.72 -1.96 5.90
CA ARG A 87 -12.08 -1.72 6.37
C ARG A 87 -12.83 -0.86 5.37
N ALA A 88 -14.15 -1.07 5.26
CA ALA A 88 -15.02 -0.17 4.53
C ALA A 88 -16.46 -0.24 5.10
N PRO A 89 -17.31 0.76 4.84
CA PRO A 89 -18.68 0.77 5.32
C PRO A 89 -19.47 -0.48 4.88
N GLY A 90 -20.10 -1.15 5.84
CA GLY A 90 -20.94 -2.33 5.57
C GLY A 90 -20.18 -3.62 5.23
N MET A 91 -18.87 -3.64 5.43
CA MET A 91 -18.01 -4.79 5.15
C MET A 91 -17.36 -5.32 6.43
N ASP A 92 -17.17 -6.64 6.49
CA ASP A 92 -16.32 -7.26 7.51
C ASP A 92 -14.86 -6.85 7.32
N VAL A 93 -14.05 -6.98 8.37
CA VAL A 93 -12.62 -6.64 8.31
C VAL A 93 -11.89 -7.64 7.44
N LEU A 94 -11.15 -7.15 6.45
CA LEU A 94 -10.25 -7.97 5.64
C LEU A 94 -8.83 -7.87 6.21
N LYS A 95 -8.15 -9.01 6.36
CA LYS A 95 -6.73 -9.08 6.71
C LYS A 95 -5.97 -9.73 5.58
N VAL A 96 -5.01 -9.01 5.00
CA VAL A 96 -4.13 -9.52 3.94
C VAL A 96 -2.76 -9.78 4.56
N PRO A 97 -2.26 -11.04 4.57
CA PRO A 97 -0.95 -11.36 5.13
C PRO A 97 0.17 -10.58 4.43
N LEU A 98 1.11 -10.03 5.20
CA LEU A 98 2.30 -9.36 4.66
C LEU A 98 3.48 -10.32 4.42
N ALA A 99 3.45 -11.50 5.06
CA ALA A 99 4.55 -12.45 5.07
C ALA A 99 4.38 -13.64 4.10
N GLU A 100 3.21 -13.78 3.46
CA GLU A 100 2.96 -14.89 2.54
C GLU A 100 3.29 -14.49 1.09
N PRO A 101 3.90 -15.40 0.31
CA PRO A 101 4.11 -15.16 -1.12
C PRO A 101 2.78 -15.23 -1.87
N SER A 102 2.35 -14.08 -2.36
CA SER A 102 1.19 -13.89 -3.23
C SER A 102 1.42 -14.58 -4.61
N GLU A 103 0.39 -15.15 -5.23
CA GLU A 103 0.50 -15.83 -6.54
C GLU A 103 0.73 -14.84 -7.69
N VAL A 104 1.43 -15.21 -8.77
CA VAL A 104 1.68 -14.26 -9.88
C VAL A 104 0.42 -13.99 -10.70
N ALA A 105 -0.02 -12.72 -10.74
CA ALA A 105 -1.04 -12.20 -11.65
C ALA A 105 -0.39 -11.48 -12.85
N ASN A 106 -0.61 -12.01 -14.06
CA ASN A 106 -0.14 -11.42 -15.30
C ASN A 106 -1.16 -10.43 -15.91
N GLY A 107 -0.68 -9.44 -16.67
CA GLY A 107 -1.54 -8.54 -17.45
C GLY A 107 -2.19 -7.41 -16.64
N VAL A 108 -1.60 -7.04 -15.50
CA VAL A 108 -2.04 -5.89 -14.70
C VAL A 108 -1.63 -4.60 -15.41
N SER A 109 -2.58 -3.69 -15.58
CA SER A 109 -2.38 -2.42 -16.26
C SER A 109 -2.76 -1.24 -15.36
N VAL A 110 -1.82 -0.31 -15.19
CA VAL A 110 -1.96 0.92 -14.41
C VAL A 110 -1.54 2.08 -15.31
N TRP A 111 -2.52 2.82 -15.85
CA TRP A 111 -2.27 3.84 -16.88
C TRP A 111 -1.57 3.25 -18.12
N GLU A 112 -0.43 3.83 -18.53
CA GLU A 112 0.36 3.36 -19.67
C GLU A 112 1.28 2.18 -19.33
N TRP A 113 1.38 1.81 -18.04
CA TRP A 113 2.18 0.67 -17.61
C TRP A 113 1.35 -0.61 -17.64
N SER A 114 1.92 -1.65 -18.22
CA SER A 114 1.45 -3.03 -18.12
C SER A 114 2.56 -3.91 -17.59
N GLY A 115 2.26 -4.80 -16.65
CA GLY A 115 3.22 -5.77 -16.14
C GLY A 115 2.56 -6.85 -15.30
N SER A 116 3.38 -7.52 -14.50
CA SER A 116 2.91 -8.54 -13.56
C SER A 116 2.88 -7.97 -12.14
N ALA A 117 1.90 -8.40 -11.37
CA ALA A 117 1.75 -8.13 -9.95
C ALA A 117 1.50 -9.47 -9.24
N LEU A 118 1.47 -9.48 -7.92
CA LEU A 118 1.07 -10.67 -7.18
C LEU A 118 -0.37 -10.53 -6.70
N ASP A 119 -1.14 -11.59 -6.74
CA ASP A 119 -2.55 -11.67 -6.35
C ASP A 119 -2.66 -11.97 -4.86
N GLU A 120 -3.46 -11.18 -4.14
CA GLU A 120 -3.69 -11.35 -2.70
C GLU A 120 -4.78 -12.37 -2.37
N GLY A 121 -5.20 -13.15 -3.37
CA GLY A 121 -6.02 -14.33 -3.20
C GLY A 121 -7.52 -14.08 -3.26
N ASP A 122 -8.25 -15.19 -3.21
CA ASP A 122 -9.70 -15.21 -3.43
C ASP A 122 -10.49 -14.50 -2.33
N GLU A 123 -9.97 -14.42 -1.10
CA GLU A 123 -10.63 -13.69 -0.01
C GLU A 123 -10.64 -12.19 -0.31
N ALA A 124 -9.49 -11.61 -0.64
CA ALA A 124 -9.38 -10.20 -1.01
C ALA A 124 -10.20 -9.89 -2.27
N SER A 125 -10.16 -10.78 -3.27
CA SER A 125 -10.98 -10.70 -4.48
C SER A 125 -12.48 -10.66 -4.17
N LYS A 126 -12.98 -11.57 -3.34
CA LYS A 126 -14.40 -11.60 -2.93
C LYS A 126 -14.79 -10.35 -2.16
N TRP A 127 -13.93 -9.88 -1.27
CA TRP A 127 -14.18 -8.69 -0.46
C TRP A 127 -14.33 -7.43 -1.34
N PHE A 128 -13.37 -7.16 -2.23
CA PHE A 128 -13.45 -6.00 -3.13
C PHE A 128 -14.55 -6.15 -4.17
N SER A 129 -14.80 -7.37 -4.65
CA SER A 129 -15.91 -7.62 -5.57
C SER A 129 -17.27 -7.32 -4.95
N LYS A 130 -17.46 -7.69 -3.68
CA LYS A 130 -18.67 -7.38 -2.91
C LYS A 130 -18.78 -5.87 -2.66
N TYR A 131 -17.71 -5.22 -2.22
CA TYR A 131 -17.72 -3.79 -1.91
C TYR A 131 -17.98 -2.91 -3.15
N LEU A 132 -17.36 -3.23 -4.28
CA LEU A 132 -17.50 -2.47 -5.53
C LEU A 132 -18.67 -2.93 -6.41
N GLY A 133 -19.35 -4.02 -6.04
CA GLY A 133 -20.47 -4.60 -6.81
C GLY A 133 -20.07 -5.16 -8.18
N LYS A 134 -18.77 -5.41 -8.43
CA LYS A 134 -18.25 -5.90 -9.71
C LYS A 134 -16.97 -6.72 -9.52
N PRO A 135 -16.69 -7.71 -10.38
CA PRO A 135 -15.49 -8.54 -10.25
C PRO A 135 -14.21 -7.71 -10.18
N SER A 136 -13.52 -7.82 -9.05
CA SER A 136 -12.34 -7.04 -8.70
C SER A 136 -11.35 -7.91 -7.93
N ARG A 137 -10.05 -7.69 -8.14
CA ARG A 137 -8.96 -8.37 -7.44
C ARG A 137 -8.04 -7.35 -6.78
N LEU A 138 -7.47 -7.73 -5.64
CA LEU A 138 -6.41 -6.98 -4.99
C LEU A 138 -5.08 -7.56 -5.43
N VAL A 139 -4.18 -6.70 -5.90
CA VAL A 139 -2.83 -7.12 -6.30
C VAL A 139 -1.77 -6.23 -5.65
N VAL A 140 -0.57 -6.79 -5.44
CA VAL A 140 0.59 -6.13 -4.84
C VAL A 140 1.78 -6.10 -5.81
N SER A 141 2.60 -5.06 -5.72
CA SER A 141 3.81 -4.95 -6.54
C SER A 141 4.80 -6.08 -6.24
N MET A 142 5.33 -6.72 -7.29
CA MET A 142 6.41 -7.71 -7.17
C MET A 142 7.70 -7.15 -6.56
N LYS A 143 7.85 -5.82 -6.51
CA LYS A 143 9.07 -5.14 -6.05
C LYS A 143 9.37 -5.31 -4.57
N TYR A 144 8.42 -5.72 -3.73
CA TYR A 144 8.67 -5.91 -2.29
C TYR A 144 9.23 -7.29 -1.93
N HIS A 145 9.14 -8.28 -2.84
CA HIS A 145 9.72 -9.61 -2.62
C HIS A 145 11.21 -9.68 -3.00
N SER A 146 11.76 -8.57 -3.50
CA SER A 146 13.19 -8.39 -3.77
C SER A 146 13.56 -7.03 -3.19
N LEU A 147 14.59 -6.93 -2.35
CA LEU A 147 15.59 -5.84 -2.31
C LEU A 147 16.06 -5.54 -0.88
N ASP A 148 17.28 -6.04 -0.59
CA ASP A 148 18.28 -5.28 0.15
C ASP A 148 18.68 -4.05 -0.71
N LEU A 149 18.23 -2.85 -0.32
CA LEU A 149 18.76 -1.59 -0.83
C LEU A 149 18.92 -0.59 0.32
N PRO A 150 19.91 0.33 0.25
CA PRO A 150 20.10 1.33 1.28
C PRO A 150 18.90 2.28 1.37
N THR A 151 18.38 2.46 2.59
CA THR A 151 17.21 3.28 2.92
C THR A 151 17.66 4.51 3.73
N LEU A 152 16.87 5.59 3.67
CA LEU A 152 16.99 6.77 4.54
C LEU A 152 15.70 6.87 5.35
N THR A 153 15.75 7.01 6.67
CA THR A 153 14.53 7.13 7.48
C THR A 153 14.11 8.60 7.64
N MET A 154 12.85 8.91 7.31
CA MET A 154 12.26 10.24 7.52
C MET A 154 11.48 10.27 8.84
N LEU A 155 11.83 11.20 9.73
CA LEU A 155 11.20 11.41 11.02
C LEU A 155 10.47 12.75 11.06
N LEU A 156 9.40 12.85 11.87
CA LEU A 156 8.82 14.14 12.21
C LEU A 156 9.80 14.98 13.02
N GLY A 157 9.84 16.29 12.77
CA GLY A 157 10.67 17.20 13.56
C GLY A 157 10.16 17.31 14.99
N THR A 158 11.03 17.08 15.97
CA THR A 158 10.72 17.38 17.38
C THR A 158 10.83 18.89 17.62
N LYS A 159 9.91 19.44 18.43
CA LYS A 159 9.95 20.85 18.87
C LYS A 159 11.14 21.13 19.79
#